data_AF-A0A803KTM0-F1
#
_entry.id   AF-A0A803KTM0-F1
#
_cell.length_a   1.000
_cell.length_b   1.000
_cell.length_c   1.000
_cell.angle_alpha   90.00
_cell.angle_beta   90.00
_cell.angle_gamma   90.00
#
_symmetry.space_group_name_H-M   'P 1'
#
loop_
_entity.id
_entity.type
_entity.pdbx_description
1 polymer ?
#
loop_
_entity_poly.entity_id
_entity_poly.type
_entity_poly.pdbx_seq_one_letter_code
_entity_poly.pdbx_strand_id
1 'polypeptide(L)'
;MKNNLNHMFVTVFSIIDLCHIEEQDGKVSDSYCDQSKAVQYPCTPGKKYYGRGPLQLSYNYNYGAAGTAIRFDGLNNPEMVATDVDTSFKAAVWYWMTNVRSVMNQGFGATIKAINGAAECSGHNQPEVDDRVMFYKKYCADFGVAPGDNLSC
;
A
#
# COMPACT_ATOMS: atom_id res chain seq x y z
N MET A 1 -8.74 -14.03 -15.92
CA MET A 1 -8.00 -14.23 -14.65
C MET A 1 -6.51 -13.89 -14.77
N LYS A 2 -5.76 -14.39 -15.78
CA LYS A 2 -4.33 -14.05 -15.97
C LYS A 2 -4.03 -12.54 -16.06
N ASN A 3 -4.84 -11.76 -16.79
CA ASN A 3 -4.61 -10.32 -16.93
C ASN A 3 -4.77 -9.52 -15.62
N ASN A 4 -5.69 -9.91 -14.74
CA ASN A 4 -5.90 -9.19 -13.46
C ASN A 4 -4.81 -9.50 -12.43
N LEU A 5 -4.24 -10.73 -12.47
CA LEU A 5 -3.09 -11.05 -11.63
C LEU A 5 -1.87 -10.25 -12.10
N ASN A 6 -1.60 -10.24 -13.40
CA ASN A 6 -0.50 -9.45 -13.97
C ASN A 6 -0.66 -7.96 -13.67
N HIS A 7 -1.86 -7.40 -13.77
CA HIS A 7 -2.10 -6.00 -13.37
C HIS A 7 -1.90 -5.76 -11.88
N MET A 8 -2.34 -6.67 -11.00
CA MET A 8 -2.05 -6.54 -9.56
C MET A 8 -0.54 -6.55 -9.30
N PHE A 9 0.19 -7.50 -9.88
CA PHE A 9 1.65 -7.57 -9.75
C PHE A 9 2.31 -6.32 -10.32
N VAL A 10 1.96 -5.91 -11.54
CA VAL A 10 2.50 -4.70 -12.15
C VAL A 10 2.21 -3.48 -11.29
N THR A 11 0.96 -3.25 -10.87
CA THR A 11 0.63 -2.09 -10.05
C THR A 11 1.37 -2.16 -8.74
N VAL A 12 1.21 -3.21 -7.93
CA VAL A 12 1.87 -3.35 -6.62
C VAL A 12 3.37 -3.08 -6.75
N PHE A 13 4.08 -3.64 -7.71
CA PHE A 13 5.53 -3.41 -7.83
C PHE A 13 5.90 -2.00 -8.36
N SER A 14 4.97 -1.26 -8.99
CA SER A 14 5.20 0.11 -9.50
C SER A 14 5.02 1.21 -8.47
N ILE A 15 4.23 0.92 -7.43
CA ILE A 15 3.91 1.85 -6.33
C ILE A 15 4.90 1.67 -5.16
N ILE A 16 5.88 0.77 -5.30
CA ILE A 16 6.76 0.37 -4.22
C ILE A 16 8.19 0.34 -4.73
N ASP A 17 9.07 1.10 -4.10
CA ASP A 17 10.48 0.78 -4.09
C ASP A 17 10.74 -0.19 -2.94
N LEU A 18 11.00 -1.46 -3.25
CA LEU A 18 11.27 -2.52 -2.27
C LEU A 18 12.61 -2.34 -1.52
N CYS A 19 13.29 -1.21 -1.74
CA CYS A 19 14.47 -0.82 -0.97
C CYS A 19 14.18 -0.57 0.52
N HIS A 20 12.93 -0.24 0.89
CA HIS A 20 12.57 0.06 2.28
C HIS A 20 11.48 -0.88 2.81
N ILE A 21 11.74 -1.47 3.97
CA ILE A 21 10.78 -2.32 4.70
C ILE A 21 9.88 -1.45 5.59
N GLU A 22 10.44 -0.43 6.22
CA GLU A 22 9.74 0.51 7.09
C GLU A 22 9.88 1.94 6.56
N GLU A 23 8.85 2.75 6.77
CA GLU A 23 8.88 4.18 6.50
C GLU A 23 10.07 4.83 7.23
N GLN A 24 10.96 5.48 6.47
CA GLN A 24 12.17 6.14 7.00
C GLN A 24 13.00 5.26 7.94
N ASP A 25 13.08 3.94 7.66
CA ASP A 25 13.76 2.93 8.48
C ASP A 25 13.34 2.99 9.97
N GLY A 26 12.03 3.22 10.20
CA GLY A 26 11.43 3.26 11.54
C GLY A 26 11.72 4.54 12.33
N LYS A 27 12.39 5.54 11.75
CA LYS A 27 12.71 6.83 12.38
C LYS A 27 11.56 7.84 12.34
N VAL A 28 10.34 7.33 12.37
CA VAL A 28 9.11 8.12 12.30
C VAL A 28 8.69 8.56 13.71
N SER A 29 8.49 9.86 13.88
CA SER A 29 8.04 10.44 15.16
C SER A 29 6.55 10.21 15.40
N ASP A 30 5.74 10.33 14.34
CA ASP A 30 4.30 10.06 14.40
C ASP A 30 4.03 8.58 14.73
N SER A 31 3.03 8.37 15.58
CA SER A 31 2.55 7.03 15.92
C SER A 31 1.63 6.44 14.86
N TYR A 32 1.10 7.26 13.94
CA TYR A 32 0.04 6.86 13.00
C TYR A 32 -1.17 6.26 13.72
N CYS A 33 -1.42 6.71 14.95
CA CYS A 33 -2.59 6.31 15.72
C CYS A 33 -3.74 7.29 15.43
N ASP A 34 -4.71 6.85 14.63
CA ASP A 34 -5.96 7.60 14.44
C ASP A 34 -6.90 7.34 15.63
N GLN A 35 -6.99 8.36 16.50
CA GLN A 35 -7.85 8.34 17.68
C GLN A 35 -9.34 8.22 17.32
N SER A 36 -9.77 8.68 16.14
CA SER A 36 -11.17 8.56 15.71
C SER A 36 -11.58 7.10 15.45
N LYS A 37 -10.59 6.21 15.23
CA LYS A 37 -10.78 4.78 15.00
C LYS A 37 -10.47 3.92 16.22
N ALA A 38 -9.94 4.51 17.30
CA ALA A 38 -9.46 3.79 18.48
C ALA A 38 -10.55 2.99 19.22
N VAL A 39 -11.83 3.33 19.03
CA VAL A 39 -12.96 2.54 19.58
C VAL A 39 -12.99 1.12 19.00
N GLN A 40 -12.71 0.98 17.70
CA GLN A 40 -12.71 -0.32 17.01
C GLN A 40 -11.30 -0.92 16.92
N TYR A 41 -10.30 -0.07 16.74
CA TYR A 41 -8.91 -0.44 16.54
C TYR A 41 -8.02 0.32 17.53
N PRO A 42 -8.03 -0.06 18.82
CA PRO A 42 -7.32 0.66 19.85
C PRO A 42 -5.81 0.67 19.57
N CYS A 43 -5.18 1.80 19.86
CA CYS A 43 -3.74 1.94 19.74
C CYS A 43 -3.07 1.36 20.99
N THR A 44 -2.19 0.39 20.81
CA THR A 44 -1.45 -0.24 21.89
C THR A 44 -0.33 0.69 22.38
N PRO A 45 -0.19 0.94 23.70
CA PRO A 45 0.90 1.76 24.24
C PRO A 45 2.27 1.29 23.77
N GLY A 46 3.11 2.22 23.30
CA GLY A 46 4.45 1.92 22.80
C GLY A 46 4.50 1.36 21.37
N LYS A 47 3.35 1.10 20.73
CA LYS A 47 3.30 0.67 19.33
C LYS A 47 3.10 1.86 18.40
N LYS A 48 3.61 1.71 17.18
CA LYS A 48 3.50 2.67 16.09
C LYS A 48 3.06 1.97 14.81
N TYR A 49 2.18 2.62 14.07
CA TYR A 49 1.51 2.09 12.89
C TYR A 49 1.95 2.83 11.61
N TYR A 50 3.20 3.29 11.55
CA TYR A 50 3.78 3.86 10.34
C TYR A 50 3.90 2.80 9.22
N GLY A 51 4.25 3.25 8.02
CA GLY A 51 4.32 2.39 6.84
C GLY A 51 5.25 1.19 7.01
N ARG A 52 4.73 -0.02 6.75
CA ARG A 52 5.55 -1.25 6.67
C ARG A 52 5.18 -2.13 5.49
N GLY A 53 6.18 -2.89 5.05
CA GLY A 53 6.05 -3.89 4.01
C GLY A 53 5.82 -3.27 2.63
N PRO A 54 5.45 -4.11 1.65
CA PRO A 54 5.39 -3.69 0.26
C PRO A 54 4.51 -2.44 0.06
N LEU A 55 3.23 -2.46 0.45
CA LEU A 55 2.35 -1.29 0.26
C LEU A 55 2.35 -0.29 1.43
N GLN A 56 3.41 -0.25 2.24
CA GLN A 56 3.56 0.68 3.36
C GLN A 56 2.28 0.78 4.22
N LEU A 57 1.80 -0.37 4.71
CA LEU A 57 0.59 -0.45 5.51
C LEU A 57 0.70 0.52 6.70
N SER A 58 -0.24 1.45 6.80
CA SER A 58 -0.20 2.56 7.75
C SER A 58 -1.52 2.68 8.51
N TYR A 59 -1.47 3.23 9.72
CA TYR A 59 -2.57 3.45 10.66
C TYR A 59 -3.13 2.23 11.40
N ASN A 60 -3.44 2.43 12.69
CA ASN A 60 -4.03 1.44 13.60
C ASN A 60 -5.22 0.68 13.01
N TYR A 61 -6.12 1.36 12.31
CA TYR A 61 -7.31 0.72 11.73
C TYR A 61 -6.98 -0.24 10.59
N ASN A 62 -5.97 0.06 9.77
CA ASN A 62 -5.54 -0.85 8.71
C ASN A 62 -4.79 -2.04 9.28
N TYR A 63 -3.90 -1.82 10.24
CA TYR A 63 -3.21 -2.92 10.94
C TYR A 63 -4.19 -3.86 11.64
N GLY A 64 -5.18 -3.32 12.36
CA GLY A 64 -6.19 -4.15 13.04
C GLY A 64 -7.10 -4.90 12.06
N ALA A 65 -7.54 -4.25 10.98
CA ALA A 65 -8.37 -4.89 9.96
C ALA A 65 -7.60 -5.97 9.17
N ALA A 66 -6.35 -5.69 8.77
CA ALA A 66 -5.46 -6.66 8.16
C ALA A 66 -5.21 -7.84 9.12
N GLY A 67 -4.90 -7.55 10.38
CA GLY A 67 -4.68 -8.55 11.43
C GLY A 67 -5.80 -9.57 11.54
N THR A 68 -7.04 -9.07 11.52
CA THR A 68 -8.24 -9.90 11.52
C THR A 68 -8.34 -10.76 10.26
N ALA A 69 -8.10 -10.18 9.08
CA ALA A 69 -8.28 -10.86 7.79
C ALA A 69 -7.21 -11.92 7.50
N ILE A 70 -5.95 -11.64 7.83
CA ILE A 70 -4.79 -12.49 7.51
C ILE A 70 -4.19 -13.21 8.72
N ARG A 71 -4.86 -13.12 9.89
CA ARG A 71 -4.61 -13.86 11.14
C ARG A 71 -3.26 -13.55 11.80
N PHE A 72 -2.96 -12.27 11.98
CA PHE A 72 -1.87 -11.80 12.86
C PHE A 72 -2.37 -10.71 13.82
N ASP A 73 -1.64 -10.45 14.89
CA ASP A 73 -1.99 -9.37 15.83
C ASP A 73 -1.45 -8.02 15.34
N GLY A 74 -2.22 -7.34 14.49
CA GLY A 74 -1.78 -6.06 13.94
C GLY A 74 -1.74 -4.91 14.95
N LEU A 75 -2.47 -4.98 16.07
CA LEU A 75 -2.50 -3.90 17.05
C LEU A 75 -1.36 -4.00 18.07
N ASN A 76 -1.05 -5.21 18.54
CA ASN A 76 0.02 -5.45 19.50
C ASN A 76 1.34 -5.92 18.87
N ASN A 77 1.33 -6.33 17.60
CA ASN A 77 2.53 -6.76 16.87
C ASN A 77 2.59 -6.21 15.43
N PRO A 78 2.44 -4.88 15.23
CA PRO A 78 2.52 -4.27 13.90
C PRO A 78 3.88 -4.48 13.22
N GLU A 79 4.96 -4.63 13.98
CA GLU A 79 6.31 -4.92 13.47
C GLU A 79 6.42 -6.26 12.71
N MET A 80 5.44 -7.15 12.85
CA MET A 80 5.38 -8.40 12.08
C MET A 80 5.31 -8.15 10.57
N VAL A 81 4.69 -7.05 10.14
CA VAL A 81 4.65 -6.65 8.73
C VAL A 81 6.05 -6.32 8.18
N ALA A 82 7.00 -5.93 9.03
CA ALA A 82 8.39 -5.67 8.65
C ALA A 82 9.32 -6.89 8.83
N THR A 83 8.98 -7.82 9.71
CA THR A 83 9.88 -8.90 10.13
C THR A 83 9.51 -10.29 9.58
N ASP A 84 8.25 -10.49 9.17
CA ASP A 84 7.77 -11.74 8.57
C ASP A 84 7.32 -11.53 7.12
N VAL A 85 7.99 -12.21 6.19
CA VAL A 85 7.75 -12.03 4.75
C VAL A 85 6.33 -12.43 4.33
N ASP A 86 5.78 -13.48 4.93
CA ASP A 86 4.44 -13.96 4.61
C ASP A 86 3.38 -12.95 5.06
N THR A 87 3.48 -12.46 6.29
CA THR A 87 2.64 -11.39 6.83
C THR A 87 2.77 -10.11 6.01
N SER A 88 3.98 -9.75 5.62
CA SER A 88 4.27 -8.55 4.83
C SER A 88 3.54 -8.55 3.48
N PHE A 89 3.69 -9.63 2.70
CA PHE A 89 3.00 -9.74 1.41
C PHE A 89 1.50 -9.95 1.56
N LYS A 90 1.04 -10.73 2.55
CA LYS A 90 -0.39 -10.90 2.82
C LYS A 90 -1.06 -9.57 3.17
N ALA A 91 -0.40 -8.71 3.95
CA ALA A 91 -0.91 -7.39 4.29
C ALA A 91 -1.06 -6.49 3.06
N ALA A 92 -0.05 -6.48 2.17
CA ALA A 92 -0.11 -5.75 0.92
C ALA A 92 -1.24 -6.25 0.01
N VAL A 93 -1.35 -7.57 -0.19
CA VAL A 93 -2.43 -8.16 -1.01
C VAL A 93 -3.80 -7.88 -0.39
N TRP A 94 -3.94 -7.97 0.93
CA TRP A 94 -5.17 -7.63 1.63
C TRP A 94 -5.59 -6.18 1.36
N TYR A 95 -4.66 -5.23 1.51
CA TYR A 95 -4.95 -3.80 1.30
C TYR A 95 -5.37 -3.56 -0.16
N TRP A 96 -4.63 -4.15 -1.11
CA TRP A 96 -4.95 -4.09 -2.53
C TRP A 96 -6.38 -4.58 -2.82
N MET A 97 -6.71 -5.78 -2.35
CA MET A 97 -8.01 -6.40 -2.61
C MET A 97 -9.17 -5.64 -1.98
N THR A 98 -8.91 -4.94 -0.87
CA THR A 98 -9.91 -4.23 -0.08
C THR A 98 -10.14 -2.80 -0.57
N ASN A 99 -9.06 -2.07 -0.89
CA ASN A 99 -9.12 -0.62 -1.13
C ASN A 99 -8.85 -0.21 -2.59
N VAL A 100 -8.19 -1.07 -3.38
CA VAL A 100 -7.67 -0.66 -4.71
C VAL A 100 -8.31 -1.44 -5.86
N ARG A 101 -8.55 -2.74 -5.68
CA ARG A 101 -9.03 -3.62 -6.76
C ARG A 101 -10.29 -3.11 -7.48
N SER A 102 -11.21 -2.48 -6.76
CA SER A 102 -12.48 -2.01 -7.31
C SER A 102 -12.33 -0.88 -8.35
N VAL A 103 -11.22 -0.15 -8.34
CA VAL A 103 -10.96 0.98 -9.25
C VAL A 103 -9.95 0.64 -10.36
N MET A 104 -9.44 -0.59 -10.40
CA MET A 104 -8.44 -1.02 -11.39
C MET A 104 -8.90 -0.79 -12.85
N ASN A 105 -10.19 -0.95 -13.13
CA ASN A 105 -10.77 -0.71 -14.46
C ASN A 105 -10.86 0.77 -14.85
N GLN A 106 -10.54 1.70 -13.96
CA GLN A 106 -10.55 3.14 -14.22
C GLN A 106 -9.18 3.66 -14.69
N GLY A 107 -8.15 2.82 -14.63
CA GLY A 107 -6.77 3.14 -15.03
C GLY A 107 -5.80 3.17 -13.84
N PHE A 108 -4.50 3.19 -14.14
CA PHE A 108 -3.46 3.16 -13.11
C PHE A 108 -3.50 4.39 -12.19
N GLY A 109 -3.85 5.57 -12.71
CA GLY A 109 -3.98 6.79 -11.91
C GLY A 109 -5.07 6.68 -10.82
N ALA A 110 -6.15 5.94 -11.08
CA ALA A 110 -7.16 5.67 -10.07
C ALA A 110 -6.62 4.79 -8.92
N THR A 111 -5.68 3.90 -9.22
CA THR A 111 -5.01 3.07 -8.20
C THR A 111 -4.05 3.89 -7.34
N ILE A 112 -3.29 4.82 -7.93
CA ILE A 112 -2.46 5.79 -7.19
C ILE A 112 -3.36 6.59 -6.24
N LYS A 113 -4.49 7.09 -6.77
CA LYS A 113 -5.45 7.87 -5.98
C LYS A 113 -6.04 7.07 -4.80
N ALA A 114 -6.34 5.79 -4.99
CA ALA A 114 -6.85 4.92 -3.94
C ALA A 114 -5.81 4.60 -2.84
N ILE A 115 -4.52 4.69 -3.16
CA ILE A 115 -3.44 4.38 -2.23
C ILE A 115 -3.01 5.63 -1.46
N ASN A 116 -2.68 6.70 -2.17
CA ASN A 116 -2.13 7.91 -1.55
C ASN A 116 -2.57 9.20 -2.25
N GLY A 117 -3.78 9.21 -2.81
CA GLY A 117 -4.24 10.30 -3.66
C GLY A 117 -4.32 11.67 -2.99
N ALA A 118 -4.51 11.71 -1.68
CA ALA A 118 -4.52 12.97 -0.92
C ALA A 118 -3.13 13.62 -0.85
N ALA A 119 -2.05 12.83 -0.89
CA ALA A 119 -0.69 13.34 -0.82
C ALA A 119 -0.04 13.51 -2.19
N GLU A 120 -0.47 12.76 -3.20
CA GLU A 120 0.24 12.69 -4.49
C GLU A 120 -0.50 13.32 -5.65
N CYS A 121 -1.79 13.02 -5.80
CA CYS A 121 -2.57 13.43 -6.96
C CYS A 121 -2.93 14.93 -6.93
N SER A 122 -3.54 15.44 -8.01
CA SER A 122 -3.99 16.84 -8.10
C SER A 122 -2.86 17.87 -7.95
N GLY A 123 -1.65 17.49 -8.36
CA GLY A 123 -0.45 18.33 -8.33
C GLY A 123 0.25 18.42 -6.97
N HIS A 124 -0.17 17.65 -5.97
CA HIS A 124 0.47 17.67 -4.65
C HIS A 124 1.89 17.08 -4.66
N ASN A 125 2.11 15.99 -5.39
CA ASN A 125 3.43 15.41 -5.58
C ASN A 125 3.54 14.76 -6.97
N GLN A 126 3.51 15.59 -8.02
CA GLN A 126 3.59 15.11 -9.40
C GLN A 126 4.85 14.27 -9.70
N PRO A 127 6.06 14.60 -9.20
CA PRO A 127 7.24 13.77 -9.43
C PRO A 127 7.07 12.31 -8.98
N GLU A 128 6.49 12.09 -7.79
CA GLU A 128 6.20 10.74 -7.29
C GLU A 128 5.19 10.00 -8.18
N VAL A 129 4.14 10.70 -8.63
CA VAL A 129 3.17 10.12 -9.57
C VAL A 129 3.85 9.73 -10.90
N ASP A 130 4.73 10.59 -11.41
CA ASP A 130 5.45 10.34 -12.65
C ASP A 130 6.39 9.12 -12.52
N ASP A 131 7.07 8.96 -11.39
CA ASP A 131 7.91 7.79 -11.09
C ASP A 131 7.07 6.50 -11.03
N ARG A 132 5.90 6.54 -10.36
CA ARG A 132 4.95 5.41 -10.36
C ARG A 132 4.52 5.03 -11.76
N VAL A 133 4.18 6.02 -12.60
CA VAL A 133 3.77 5.79 -13.99
C VAL A 133 4.92 5.21 -14.82
N MET A 134 6.16 5.66 -14.56
CA MET A 134 7.36 5.15 -15.21
C MET A 134 7.56 3.67 -14.91
N PHE A 135 7.53 3.27 -13.64
CA PHE A 135 7.66 1.87 -13.24
C PHE A 135 6.51 1.01 -13.77
N TYR A 136 5.28 1.53 -13.76
CA TYR A 136 4.12 0.83 -14.32
C TYR A 136 4.28 0.53 -15.80
N LYS A 137 4.68 1.53 -16.59
CA LYS A 137 4.96 1.32 -18.02
C LYS A 137 6.09 0.31 -18.23
N LYS A 138 7.16 0.39 -17.42
CA LYS A 138 8.27 -0.55 -17.48
C LYS A 138 7.80 -1.99 -17.25
N TYR A 139 7.08 -2.25 -16.16
CA TYR A 139 6.62 -3.60 -15.86
C TYR A 139 5.57 -4.08 -16.86
N CYS A 140 4.66 -3.22 -17.33
CA CYS A 140 3.75 -3.57 -18.43
C CYS A 140 4.52 -4.09 -19.65
N ALA A 141 5.61 -3.41 -20.03
CA ALA A 141 6.48 -3.86 -21.11
C ALA A 141 7.16 -5.21 -20.81
N ASP A 142 7.73 -5.37 -19.61
CA ASP A 142 8.40 -6.62 -19.18
C ASP A 142 7.43 -7.83 -19.19
N PHE A 143 6.14 -7.61 -18.91
CA PHE A 143 5.10 -8.65 -18.93
C PHE A 143 4.35 -8.77 -20.28
N GLY A 144 4.68 -7.96 -21.28
CA GLY A 144 4.03 -7.98 -22.59
C GLY A 144 2.54 -7.60 -22.56
N VAL A 145 2.16 -6.70 -21.64
CA VAL A 145 0.79 -6.19 -21.52
C VAL A 145 0.73 -4.70 -21.83
N ALA A 146 -0.36 -4.24 -22.44
CA ALA A 146 -0.55 -2.80 -22.67
C ALA A 146 -0.83 -2.09 -21.33
N PRO A 147 -0.24 -0.91 -21.07
CA PRO A 147 -0.47 -0.17 -19.83
C PRO A 147 -1.91 0.36 -19.72
N GLY A 148 -2.59 0.55 -20.86
CA GLY A 148 -3.91 1.18 -20.93
C GLY A 148 -3.84 2.70 -20.82
N ASP A 149 -4.99 3.31 -20.61
CA ASP A 149 -5.17 4.76 -20.48
C ASP A 149 -5.27 5.19 -19.01
N ASN A 150 -5.40 6.51 -18.78
CA ASN A 150 -5.59 7.11 -17.44
C ASN A 150 -4.49 6.70 -16.44
N LEU A 151 -3.24 6.86 -16.84
CA LEU A 151 -2.09 6.40 -16.06
C LEU A 151 -1.75 7.35 -14.89
N SER A 152 -1.97 8.65 -15.05
CA SER A 152 -1.68 9.65 -14.01
C SER A 152 -2.94 10.00 -13.21
N CYS A 153 -2.69 10.54 -12.03
CA CYS A 153 -3.54 11.49 -11.33
C CYS A 153 -2.67 12.73 -11.00
#